data_AF-A0A411YFZ6-F1
#
_entry.id   AF-A0A411YFZ6-F1
#
_cell.length_a   1.000
_cell.length_b   1.000
_cell.length_c   1.000
_cell.angle_alpha   90.00
_cell.angle_beta   90.00
_cell.angle_gamma   90.00
#
_symmetry.space_group_name_H-M   'P 1'
#
loop_
_entity.id
_entity.type
_entity.pdbx_description
1 polymer ?
#
loop_
_entity_poly.entity_id
_entity_poly.type
_entity_poly.pdbx_seq_one_letter_code
_entity_poly.pdbx_strand_id
1 'polypeptide(L)'
;MSKSLARNLLAVVAAGAFVIGGAGTAMADSGEVEMDPDSRVAPADNSELVGGGLWQYGTNWFSGYSNYLHEENCHGSSAQSGDNFQRDHGVPAGLWATADVERDGVNTIRAFWTNSCG
;
A
#
# COMPACT_ATOMS: atom_id res chain seq x y z
N MET A 1 -16.67 -38.75 -18.26
CA MET A 1 -16.84 -37.28 -18.25
C MET A 1 -17.00 -36.83 -16.80
N SER A 2 -15.96 -36.21 -16.22
CA SER A 2 -16.06 -35.40 -15.01
C SER A 2 -15.01 -34.30 -15.10
N LYS A 3 -15.46 -33.07 -14.92
CA LYS A 3 -14.76 -31.81 -15.25
C LYS A 3 -13.74 -31.44 -14.16
N SER A 4 -12.67 -30.81 -14.62
CA SER A 4 -11.59 -30.13 -13.87
C SER A 4 -12.08 -29.24 -12.72
N LEU A 5 -11.28 -29.13 -11.65
CA LEU A 5 -11.13 -27.92 -10.85
C LEU A 5 -9.69 -27.87 -10.29
N ALA A 6 -8.77 -27.28 -11.07
CA ALA A 6 -7.50 -26.80 -10.53
C ALA A 6 -7.80 -25.53 -9.71
N ARG A 7 -7.67 -25.61 -8.38
CA ARG A 7 -7.73 -24.45 -7.49
C ARG A 7 -6.35 -23.80 -7.45
N ASN A 8 -6.22 -22.63 -8.08
CA ASN A 8 -5.11 -21.72 -7.87
C ASN A 8 -5.13 -21.26 -6.40
N LEU A 9 -4.16 -21.69 -5.60
CA LEU A 9 -3.86 -21.03 -4.33
C LEU A 9 -3.05 -19.77 -4.63
N LEU A 10 -3.64 -18.60 -4.38
CA LEU A 10 -2.87 -17.38 -4.16
C LEU A 10 -2.13 -17.52 -2.82
N ALA A 11 -0.81 -17.36 -2.85
CA ALA A 11 0.00 -17.23 -1.65
C ALA A 11 -0.21 -15.83 -1.07
N VAL A 12 -0.81 -15.73 0.12
CA VAL A 12 -0.80 -14.52 0.93
C VAL A 12 0.56 -14.45 1.61
N VAL A 13 1.41 -13.50 1.20
CA VAL A 13 2.66 -13.19 1.93
C VAL A 13 2.32 -12.11 2.95
N ALA A 14 2.23 -12.51 4.21
CA ALA A 14 2.27 -11.58 5.33
C ALA A 14 3.70 -11.02 5.44
N ALA A 15 3.88 -9.73 5.22
CA ALA A 15 5.17 -9.07 5.42
C ALA A 15 5.41 -8.89 6.93
N GLY A 16 6.27 -9.73 7.49
CA GLY A 16 6.80 -9.58 8.83
C GLY A 16 8.21 -10.17 8.87
N ALA A 17 9.23 -9.32 8.74
CA ALA A 17 10.60 -9.67 9.10
C ALA A 17 11.46 -8.41 9.26
N PHE A 18 11.91 -8.16 10.50
CA PHE A 18 13.05 -7.28 10.78
C PHE A 18 14.31 -8.16 10.72
N VAL A 19 15.23 -7.90 9.78
CA VAL A 19 16.50 -8.65 9.66
C VAL A 19 17.67 -7.70 9.76
N ILE A 20 18.47 -7.89 10.81
CA ILE A 20 19.77 -7.24 11.03
C ILE A 20 20.83 -8.18 10.46
N GLY A 21 21.54 -7.78 9.40
CA GLY A 21 22.68 -8.53 8.86
C GLY A 21 22.89 -8.33 7.37
N GLY A 22 23.96 -7.63 7.00
CA GLY A 22 24.29 -7.24 5.63
C GLY A 22 24.48 -8.43 4.67
N ALA A 23 23.59 -8.50 3.69
CA ALA A 23 23.77 -8.94 2.31
C ALA A 23 22.56 -8.34 1.59
N GLY A 24 22.75 -7.51 0.56
CA GLY A 24 21.69 -6.67 -0.03
C GLY A 24 20.39 -7.43 -0.25
N THR A 25 19.45 -7.28 0.69
CA THR A 25 18.09 -7.74 0.53
C THR A 25 17.51 -6.87 -0.56
N ALA A 26 17.07 -7.49 -1.67
CA ALA A 26 16.27 -6.77 -2.65
C ALA A 26 15.07 -6.19 -1.87
N MET A 27 15.04 -4.87 -1.75
CA MET A 27 13.90 -4.18 -1.14
C MET A 27 12.68 -4.45 -2.02
N ALA A 28 11.50 -4.57 -1.43
CA ALA A 28 10.28 -4.70 -2.22
C ALA A 28 10.10 -3.45 -3.10
N ASP A 29 9.71 -3.64 -4.36
CA ASP A 29 9.46 -2.53 -5.30
C ASP A 29 8.05 -1.96 -5.17
N SER A 30 7.14 -2.68 -4.51
CA SER A 30 5.78 -2.22 -4.22
C SER A 30 5.18 -2.97 -3.03
N GLY A 31 4.08 -2.44 -2.51
CA GLY A 31 3.30 -3.10 -1.47
C GLY A 31 1.89 -2.53 -1.37
N GLU A 32 1.06 -3.25 -0.62
CA GLU A 32 -0.37 -2.99 -0.45
C GLU A 32 -0.80 -3.38 0.97
N VAL A 33 -1.80 -2.67 1.48
CA VAL A 33 -2.55 -3.06 2.67
C VAL A 33 -4.04 -2.81 2.45
N GLU A 34 -4.87 -3.76 2.86
CA GLU A 34 -6.32 -3.57 2.97
C GLU A 34 -6.65 -3.19 4.42
N MET A 35 -7.33 -2.06 4.58
CA MET A 35 -7.71 -1.50 5.88
C MET A 35 -9.20 -1.70 6.12
N ASP A 36 -9.53 -2.20 7.31
CA ASP A 36 -10.92 -2.38 7.72
C ASP A 36 -11.60 -1.01 7.87
N PRO A 37 -12.66 -0.76 7.08
CA PRO A 37 -13.35 0.49 7.12
C PRO A 37 -14.11 0.75 8.42
N ASP A 38 -14.46 -0.32 9.16
CA ASP A 38 -15.29 -0.29 10.37
C ASP A 38 -14.51 -0.13 11.69
N SER A 39 -13.26 0.34 11.62
CA SER A 39 -12.52 0.76 12.83
C SER A 39 -13.09 2.06 13.40
N ARG A 40 -14.16 2.00 14.23
CA ARG A 40 -14.78 3.18 14.93
C ARG A 40 -13.81 3.94 15.85
N VAL A 41 -12.60 3.40 15.97
CA VAL A 41 -11.44 3.97 16.61
C VAL A 41 -10.88 5.07 15.70
N ALA A 42 -10.07 5.98 16.22
CA ALA A 42 -9.41 7.04 15.46
C ALA A 42 -8.83 6.56 14.11
N PRO A 43 -8.55 7.47 13.14
CA PRO A 43 -7.94 7.08 11.86
C PRO A 43 -6.82 6.08 12.11
N ALA A 44 -6.86 4.94 11.43
CA ALA A 44 -5.82 3.92 11.55
C ALA A 44 -4.55 4.48 10.90
N ASP A 45 -3.84 5.35 11.60
CA ASP A 45 -2.65 6.02 11.10
C ASP A 45 -1.44 5.12 11.37
N ASN A 46 -0.93 4.53 10.30
CA ASN A 46 0.19 3.60 10.34
C ASN A 46 1.39 4.24 9.64
N SER A 47 2.58 3.87 10.09
CA SER A 47 3.84 4.33 9.52
C SER A 47 4.85 3.20 9.53
N GLU A 48 5.42 2.88 8.37
CA GLU A 48 6.32 1.74 8.18
C GLU A 48 7.47 2.09 7.23
N LEU A 49 8.63 1.47 7.46
CA LEU A 49 9.77 1.54 6.53
C LEU A 49 9.71 0.35 5.58
N VAL A 50 9.38 0.63 4.32
CA VAL A 50 9.14 -0.38 3.28
C VAL A 50 9.80 0.07 1.98
N GLY A 51 10.32 -0.87 1.19
CA GLY A 51 10.94 -0.53 -0.10
C GLY A 51 12.15 0.42 -0.04
N GLY A 52 12.66 0.77 1.14
CA GLY A 52 13.70 1.79 1.33
C GLY A 52 13.15 3.20 1.61
N GLY A 53 11.83 3.39 1.56
CA GLY A 53 11.14 4.63 1.90
C GLY A 53 10.31 4.55 3.18
N LEU A 54 9.73 5.69 3.56
CA LEU A 54 8.73 5.82 4.62
C LEU A 54 7.34 5.81 3.98
N TRP A 55 6.51 4.85 4.39
CA TRP A 55 5.12 4.74 3.97
C TRP A 55 4.19 5.05 5.14
N GLN A 56 3.24 5.95 4.91
CA GLN A 56 2.18 6.30 5.85
C GLN A 56 0.84 6.04 5.19
N TYR A 57 -0.05 5.35 5.90
CA TYR A 57 -1.35 5.02 5.37
C TYR A 57 -2.37 4.98 6.48
N GLY A 58 -3.63 5.22 6.10
CA GLY A 58 -4.71 5.12 7.07
C GLY A 58 -6.08 5.30 6.50
N THR A 59 -7.06 5.06 7.36
CA THR A 59 -8.48 5.20 7.01
C THR A 59 -9.31 5.67 8.20
N ASN A 60 -10.40 6.35 7.89
CA ASN A 60 -11.47 6.74 8.80
C ASN A 60 -12.84 6.49 8.12
N TRP A 61 -13.94 6.88 8.76
CA TRP A 61 -15.31 6.64 8.26
C TRP A 61 -15.61 7.17 6.86
N PHE A 62 -14.88 8.19 6.41
CA PHE A 62 -15.16 8.96 5.21
C PHE A 62 -14.11 8.77 4.11
N SER A 63 -12.88 8.44 4.48
CA SER A 63 -11.77 8.41 3.54
C SER A 63 -10.65 7.46 3.96
N GLY A 64 -9.68 7.30 3.07
CA GLY A 64 -8.36 6.80 3.44
C GLY A 64 -7.29 7.34 2.52
N TYR A 65 -6.04 7.08 2.90
CA TYR A 65 -4.88 7.68 2.25
C TYR A 65 -3.70 6.72 2.18
N SER A 66 -2.78 7.07 1.27
CA SER A 66 -1.47 6.47 1.12
C SER A 66 -0.46 7.56 0.77
N ASN A 67 0.54 7.75 1.62
CA ASN A 67 1.62 8.69 1.44
C ASN A 67 2.94 7.94 1.46
N TYR A 68 3.80 8.13 0.46
CA TYR A 68 5.08 7.44 0.39
C TYR A 68 6.20 8.44 0.09
N LEU A 69 7.29 8.37 0.85
CA LEU A 69 8.50 9.15 0.67
C LEU A 69 9.68 8.20 0.44
N HIS A 70 10.40 8.40 -0.65
CA HIS A 70 11.68 7.73 -0.88
C HIS A 70 12.77 8.75 -1.21
N GLU A 71 13.89 8.71 -0.49
CA GLU A 71 14.96 9.72 -0.57
C GLU A 71 15.81 9.61 -1.85
N GLU A 72 15.96 8.40 -2.38
CA GLU A 72 16.92 8.13 -3.48
C GLU A 72 16.27 7.77 -4.83
N ASN A 73 15.00 7.37 -4.84
CA ASN A 73 14.33 6.81 -5.99
C ASN A 73 13.07 7.60 -6.35
N CYS A 74 12.76 7.58 -7.64
CA CYS A 74 11.44 7.95 -8.12
C CYS A 74 10.41 6.92 -7.64
N HIS A 75 9.25 7.38 -7.18
CA HIS A 75 8.28 6.54 -6.50
C HIS A 75 6.82 7.01 -6.71
N GLY A 76 5.89 6.37 -6.01
CA GLY A 76 4.47 6.71 -6.04
C GLY A 76 3.65 6.08 -4.91
N SER A 77 2.43 6.59 -4.76
CA SER A 77 1.41 6.07 -3.86
C SER A 77 0.04 6.05 -4.53
N SER A 78 -0.84 5.16 -4.07
CA SER A 78 -2.25 5.19 -4.47
C SER A 78 -3.16 4.71 -3.35
N ALA A 79 -4.43 5.09 -3.42
CA ALA A 79 -5.48 4.64 -2.53
C ALA A 79 -6.74 4.27 -3.33
N GLN A 80 -7.46 3.24 -2.88
CA GLN A 80 -8.66 2.74 -3.53
C GLN A 80 -9.79 2.47 -2.52
N SER A 81 -11.01 2.86 -2.87
CA SER A 81 -12.26 2.45 -2.21
C SER A 81 -13.25 2.03 -3.29
N GLY A 82 -13.41 0.73 -3.52
CA GLY A 82 -14.19 0.20 -4.63
C GLY A 82 -13.73 0.77 -5.98
N ASP A 83 -14.61 1.50 -6.67
CA ASP A 83 -14.32 2.13 -7.96
C ASP A 83 -13.60 3.49 -7.83
N ASN A 84 -13.56 4.09 -6.63
CA ASN A 84 -12.79 5.31 -6.40
C ASN A 84 -11.31 4.94 -6.31
N PHE A 85 -10.50 5.52 -7.19
CA PHE A 85 -9.05 5.30 -7.22
C PHE A 85 -8.33 6.63 -7.39
N GLN A 86 -7.35 6.89 -6.54
CA GLN A 86 -6.50 8.07 -6.58
C GLN A 86 -5.04 7.64 -6.52
N ARG A 87 -4.19 8.31 -7.28
CA ARG A 87 -2.77 7.95 -7.43
C ARG A 87 -1.95 9.20 -7.65
N ASP A 88 -0.79 9.22 -7.00
CA ASP A 88 0.31 10.14 -7.29
C ASP A 88 1.56 9.32 -7.57
N HIS A 89 2.18 9.52 -8.73
CA HIS A 89 3.23 8.62 -9.23
C HIS A 89 4.14 9.35 -10.19
N GLY A 90 5.38 8.87 -10.32
CA GLY A 90 6.40 9.64 -11.03
C GLY A 90 7.03 10.70 -10.12
N VAL A 91 6.83 10.58 -8.80
CA VAL A 91 7.26 11.58 -7.84
C VAL A 91 8.78 11.49 -7.70
N PRO A 92 9.51 12.61 -7.88
CA PRO A 92 10.95 12.63 -7.70
C PRO A 92 11.37 12.22 -6.29
N ALA A 93 12.60 11.72 -6.19
CA ALA A 93 13.23 11.38 -4.92
C ALA A 93 13.24 12.58 -3.95
N GLY A 94 13.02 12.31 -2.65
CA GLY A 94 12.99 13.32 -1.58
C GLY A 94 11.70 14.14 -1.47
N LEU A 95 10.67 13.84 -2.28
CA LEU A 95 9.34 14.43 -2.18
C LEU A 95 8.33 13.36 -1.76
N TRP A 96 7.23 13.79 -1.15
CA TRP A 96 6.13 12.88 -0.81
C TRP A 96 5.24 12.65 -2.03
N ALA A 97 4.97 11.38 -2.34
CA ALA A 97 3.82 10.98 -3.13
C ALA A 97 2.60 10.86 -2.22
N THR A 98 1.48 11.50 -2.57
CA THR A 98 0.29 11.56 -1.72
C THR A 98 -0.97 11.17 -2.48
N ALA A 99 -1.78 10.27 -1.91
CA ALA A 99 -3.05 9.88 -2.49
C ALA A 99 -4.13 9.73 -1.41
N ASP A 100 -5.26 10.40 -1.60
CA ASP A 100 -6.42 10.38 -0.72
C ASP A 100 -7.64 9.94 -1.51
N VAL A 101 -8.43 9.00 -0.97
CA VAL A 101 -9.65 8.50 -1.62
C VAL A 101 -10.86 8.68 -0.71
N GLU A 102 -11.97 9.14 -1.29
CA GLU A 102 -13.26 9.15 -0.61
C GLU A 102 -13.85 7.73 -0.57
N ARG A 103 -14.43 7.38 0.56
CA ARG A 103 -15.08 6.09 0.75
C ARG A 103 -16.41 6.03 0.00
N ASP A 104 -16.66 4.94 -0.69
CA ASP A 104 -17.91 4.68 -1.41
C ASP A 104 -19.05 4.10 -0.55
N GLY A 105 -18.82 3.99 0.76
CA GLY A 105 -19.81 3.60 1.77
C GLY A 105 -19.91 2.10 2.06
N VAL A 106 -19.20 1.23 1.34
CA VAL A 106 -19.30 -0.23 1.51
C VAL A 106 -17.99 -0.99 1.36
N ASN A 107 -17.01 -0.43 0.66
CA ASN A 107 -15.78 -1.16 0.37
C ASN A 107 -14.66 -0.87 1.37
N THR A 108 -13.81 -1.88 1.56
CA THR A 108 -12.54 -1.73 2.28
C THR A 108 -11.64 -0.76 1.53
N ILE A 109 -10.83 0.00 2.28
CA ILE A 109 -9.86 0.89 1.65
C ILE A 109 -8.54 0.16 1.49
N ARG A 110 -7.95 0.27 0.30
CA ARG A 110 -6.61 -0.25 0.02
C ARG A 110 -5.65 0.91 -0.17
N ALA A 111 -4.50 0.81 0.47
CA ALA A 111 -3.40 1.75 0.30
C ALA A 111 -2.22 1.01 -0.35
N PHE A 112 -1.54 1.69 -1.27
CA PHE A 112 -0.44 1.13 -2.06
C PHE A 112 0.75 2.09 -2.10
N TRP A 113 1.94 1.54 -2.23
CA TRP A 113 3.17 2.27 -2.51
C TRP A 113 3.99 1.57 -3.60
N THR A 114 4.79 2.34 -4.33
CA THR A 114 5.70 1.84 -5.37
C THR A 114 7.04 2.56 -5.29
N ASN A 115 8.14 1.82 -5.23
CA ASN A 115 9.52 2.31 -5.33
C ASN A 115 10.04 2.35 -6.78
N SER A 116 9.14 2.61 -7.72
CA SER A 116 9.47 2.75 -9.13
C SER A 116 8.53 3.76 -9.77
N CYS A 117 8.93 4.21 -10.97
CA CYS A 117 8.11 5.07 -11.82
C CYS A 117 7.71 4.39 -13.14
N GLY A 118 7.95 3.08 -13.24
CA GLY A 118 7.62 2.22 -14.38
C GLY A 118 6.51 1.24 -14.04
#